data_AF-A0A1Y0E8N7-F1
#
_entry.id   AF-A0A1Y0E8N7-F1
#
_cell.length_a   1.000
_cell.length_b   1.000
_cell.length_c   1.000
_cell.angle_alpha   90.00
_cell.angle_beta   90.00
_cell.angle_gamma   90.00
#
_symmetry.space_group_name_H-M   'P 1'
#
loop_
_entity.id
_entity.type
_entity.pdbx_description
1 polymer ?
#
loop_
_entity_poly.entity_id
_entity_poly.type
_entity_poly.pdbx_seq_one_letter_code
_entity_poly.pdbx_strand_id
1 'polypeptide(L)' 'MEMPTLLQQIADNWLLVWMGTFFLGVILWVMRPGSRKLYSDTANIPFRNEDRPVNPDHPKEPQP' A
#
# COMPACT_ATOMS: atom_id res chain seq x y z
N MET A 1 -11.91 24.21 44.85
CA MET A 1 -11.18 23.95 43.59
C MET A 1 -11.81 22.71 42.99
N GLU A 2 -12.75 22.89 42.06
CA GLU A 2 -13.32 21.77 41.29
C GLU A 2 -12.21 21.28 40.33
N MET A 3 -11.89 19.98 40.33
CA MET A 3 -10.90 19.44 39.39
C MET A 3 -11.54 19.29 38.01
N PRO A 4 -10.97 19.88 36.94
CA PRO A 4 -11.48 19.68 35.59
C PRO A 4 -11.38 18.19 35.23
N THR A 5 -12.46 17.67 34.64
CA THR A 5 -12.52 16.26 34.23
C THR A 5 -11.46 15.97 33.15
N LEU A 6 -11.02 14.72 33.05
CA LEU A 6 -9.98 14.31 32.09
C LEU A 6 -10.33 14.74 30.64
N LEU A 7 -11.59 14.57 30.25
CA LEU A 7 -12.06 14.95 28.91
C LEU A 7 -11.99 16.47 28.68
N GLN A 8 -12.20 17.26 29.73
CA GLN A 8 -12.17 18.71 29.68
C GLN A 8 -10.75 19.24 29.51
N GLN A 9 -9.77 18.68 30.22
CA GLN A 9 -8.35 19.03 30.02
C GLN A 9 -7.82 18.67 28.63
N ILE A 10 -8.30 17.55 28.07
CA ILE A 10 -7.99 17.16 26.69
C ILE A 10 -8.66 18.12 25.71
N ALA A 11 -9.93 18.46 25.95
CA ALA A 11 -10.67 19.40 25.12
C ALA A 11 -10.06 20.82 25.17
N ASP A 12 -9.58 21.29 26.31
CA ASP A 12 -8.95 22.62 26.41
C ASP A 12 -7.69 22.72 25.51
N ASN A 13 -7.05 21.59 25.19
CA ASN A 13 -5.88 21.49 24.32
C ASN A 13 -6.22 21.02 22.89
N TRP A 14 -7.19 21.68 22.25
CA TRP A 14 -7.73 21.36 20.92
C TRP A 14 -6.67 20.96 19.87
N LEU A 15 -5.53 21.65 19.81
CA LEU A 15 -4.46 21.35 18.85
C LEU A 15 -3.89 19.94 19.04
N LEU A 16 -3.69 19.48 20.29
CA LEU A 16 -3.18 18.14 20.59
C LEU A 16 -4.21 17.07 20.19
N VAL A 17 -5.51 17.34 20.41
CA VAL A 17 -6.60 16.44 20.01
C VAL A 17 -6.63 16.26 18.49
N TRP A 18 -6.52 17.36 17.75
CA TRP A 18 -6.47 17.32 16.29
C TRP A 18 -5.25 16.55 15.78
N MET A 19 -4.07 16.83 16.32
CA MET A 19 -2.83 16.18 15.88
C MET A 19 -2.86 14.68 16.18
N GLY A 20 -3.35 14.27 17.35
CA GLY A 20 -3.51 12.86 17.71
C GLY A 20 -4.51 12.13 16.83
N THR A 21 -5.69 12.73 16.59
CA THR A 21 -6.73 12.14 15.74
C THR A 21 -6.27 12.00 14.29
N PHE A 22 -5.64 13.05 13.75
CA PHE A 22 -5.08 13.03 12.40
C PHE A 22 -4.00 11.95 12.25
N PHE A 23 -3.09 11.85 13.22
CA PHE A 23 -2.03 10.84 13.23
C PHE A 23 -2.59 9.41 13.19
N LEU A 24 -3.58 9.10 14.05
CA LEU A 24 -4.27 7.81 14.03
C LEU A 24 -4.98 7.57 12.68
N GLY A 25 -5.61 8.61 12.12
CA GLY A 25 -6.21 8.55 10.79
C GLY A 25 -5.21 8.17 9.69
N VAL A 26 -4.00 8.74 9.72
CA VAL A 26 -2.93 8.41 8.77
C VAL A 26 -2.43 6.97 8.97
N ILE A 27 -2.25 6.51 10.22
CA ILE A 27 -1.86 5.12 10.50
C ILE A 27 -2.88 4.15 9.89
N LEU A 28 -4.17 4.39 10.15
CA LEU A 28 -5.25 3.57 9.61
C LEU A 28 -5.31 3.64 8.08
N TRP A 29 -5.03 4.81 7.49
CA TRP A 29 -4.98 4.99 6.05
C TRP A 29 -3.82 4.25 5.39
N VAL A 30 -2.63 4.22 6.00
CA VAL A 30 -1.48 3.44 5.52
C VAL A 30 -1.75 1.94 5.61
N MET A 31 -2.46 1.50 6.65
CA MET A 31 -2.92 0.12 6.77
C MET A 31 -3.99 -0.27 5.75
N ARG A 32 -4.57 0.69 4.99
CA ARG A 32 -5.53 0.39 3.91
C ARG A 32 -4.81 -0.32 2.76
N PRO A 33 -5.17 -1.57 2.43
CA PRO A 33 -4.46 -2.39 1.45
C PRO A 33 -4.86 -2.01 0.02
N GLY A 34 -4.52 -0.80 -0.43
CA GLY A 34 -4.87 -0.31 -1.76
C GLY A 34 -3.94 -0.76 -2.89
N SER A 35 -2.73 -1.20 -2.58
CA SER A 35 -1.66 -1.37 -3.58
C SER A 35 -1.29 -2.82 -3.91
N ARG A 36 -1.79 -3.81 -3.14
CA ARG A 36 -1.45 -5.24 -3.38
C ARG A 36 -2.00 -5.80 -4.70
N LYS A 37 -2.88 -5.09 -5.42
CA LYS A 37 -3.46 -5.59 -6.68
C LYS A 37 -2.59 -5.33 -7.91
N LEU A 38 -1.72 -4.31 -7.90
CA LEU A 38 -0.91 -3.95 -9.08
C LEU A 38 0.43 -4.69 -9.13
N TYR A 39 0.95 -5.16 -7.98
CA TYR A 39 2.20 -5.92 -7.93
C TYR A 39 2.08 -7.37 -8.40
N SER A 40 0.85 -7.89 -8.57
CA SER A 40 0.63 -9.25 -9.08
C SER A 40 0.84 -9.36 -10.61
N ASP A 41 0.69 -8.27 -11.35
CA ASP A 41 0.84 -8.29 -12.82
C ASP A 41 2.32 -8.17 -13.25
N THR A 42 3.09 -7.31 -12.58
CA THR A 42 4.51 -7.09 -12.93
C THR A 42 5.42 -8.26 -12.53
N ALA A 43 5.08 -8.99 -11.46
CA ALA A 43 5.86 -10.15 -11.01
C ALA A 43 5.86 -11.32 -12.00
N ASN A 44 4.90 -11.38 -12.92
CA ASN A 44 4.86 -12.41 -13.96
C ASN A 44 5.68 -12.07 -15.21
N ILE A 45 6.28 -10.88 -15.32
CA ILE A 45 7.09 -10.50 -16.48
C ILE A 45 8.38 -11.35 -16.60
N PRO A 46 9.15 -11.60 -15.52
CA PRO A 46 10.34 -12.45 -15.62
C PRO A 46 10.02 -13.93 -15.88
N PHE A 47 8.90 -14.43 -15.34
CA PHE A 47 8.49 -15.84 -15.45
C PHE A 47 7.64 -16.18 -16.69
N ARG A 48 7.21 -15.18 -17.47
CA ARG A 48 6.45 -15.40 -18.73
C ARG A 48 7.23 -16.17 -19.79
N ASN A 49 8.54 -16.33 -19.60
CA ASN A 49 9.42 -17.05 -20.50
C ASN A 49 9.74 -18.48 -20.01
N GLU A 50 9.23 -18.92 -18.86
CA GLU A 50 9.46 -20.29 -18.37
C GLU A 50 8.53 -21.31 -19.05
N ASP A 51 7.30 -20.93 -19.40
CA ASP A 51 6.34 -21.83 -20.06
C ASP A 51 6.57 -22.02 -21.57
N ARG A 52 7.48 -21.25 -22.16
CA ARG A 52 7.93 -21.48 -23.54
C ARG A 52 9.45 -21.40 -23.58
N PRO A 53 10.15 -22.54 -23.50
CA PRO A 53 11.57 -22.55 -23.83
C PRO A 53 11.71 -21.98 -25.24
N VAL A 54 12.46 -20.88 -25.38
CA VAL A 54 12.96 -20.45 -26.68
C VAL A 54 13.87 -21.59 -27.14
N ASN A 55 13.35 -22.43 -28.02
CA ASN A 55 14.13 -23.47 -28.64
C ASN A 55 15.18 -22.79 -29.54
N PRO A 56 16.49 -22.84 -29.20
CA PRO A 56 17.54 -22.24 -30.01
C PRO A 56 17.71 -22.93 -31.37
N ASP A 57 17.08 -24.10 -31.56
CA ASP A 57 17.17 -24.92 -32.77
C ASP A 57 16.02 -24.67 -33.76
N HIS A 58 15.24 -23.61 -33.59
CA HIS A 58 14.35 -23.13 -34.65
C HIS A 58 15.06 -22.03 -35.46
N PRO A 59 15.58 -22.33 -36.67
CA PRO A 59 15.86 -21.28 -37.63
C PRO A 59 14.59 -20.47 -37.81
N LYS A 60 14.70 -19.14 -37.82
CA LYS A 60 13.57 -18.27 -38.14
C LYS A 60 13.13 -18.59 -39.56
N GLU A 61 12.09 -19.40 -39.69
CA GLU A 61 11.45 -19.67 -40.95
C GLU A 61 10.93 -18.32 -41.47
N PRO A 62 11.26 -17.91 -42.71
CA PRO A 62 10.75 -16.68 -43.28
C PRO A 62 9.23 -16.81 -43.36
N GLN A 63 8.54 -16.00 -42.56
CA GLN A 63 7.09 -15.92 -42.66
C GLN A 63 6.73 -15.32 -44.02
N PRO A 64 5.85 -15.97 -44.81
CA PRO A 64 5.43 -15.49 -46.12
C PRO A 64 4.61 -14.20 -46.05
#